data_AF-A0A7S4EN64-F1
#
_entry.id   AF-A0A7S4EN64-F1
#
_cell.length_a   1.000
_cell.length_b   1.000
_cell.length_c   1.000
_cell.angle_alpha   90.00
_cell.angle_beta   90.00
_cell.angle_gamma   90.00
#
_symmetry.space_group_name_H-M   'P 1'
#
loop_
_entity.id
_entity.type
_entity.pdbx_description
1 polymer ?
#
loop_
_entity_poly.entity_id
_entity_poly.type
_entity_poly.pdbx_seq_one_letter_code
_entity_poly.pdbx_strand_id
1 'polypeptide(L)'
;MVSVKLEEEISVKKEGTTKGKKSAKKNASWDDQYANCKVFRKKHNHCKIPTNFKENKALGIWVQEMRRNFKAMMQGKKARRPLTPEQIDQLDEIGFHWGFTGDPNKIPETDESWEEKFTKLNEYKKSHGTFDVPIDDEDDKALRKLGIWVRVQRTQKNYRDTKRKCFITKGRIKKLSAIGFNWKGERKINL
;
A
#
# COMPACT_ATOMS: atom_id res chain seq x y z
N MET A 1 8.57 -13.50 56.39
CA MET A 1 8.03 -12.15 56.68
C MET A 1 7.46 -11.59 55.38
N VAL A 2 6.13 -11.41 55.36
CA VAL A 2 5.34 -10.43 54.59
C VAL A 2 5.58 -10.42 53.05
N SER A 3 4.84 -11.16 52.22
CA SER A 3 3.43 -10.94 51.79
C SER A 3 3.07 -9.48 51.51
N VAL A 4 3.15 -9.01 50.26
CA VAL A 4 2.16 -8.02 49.77
C VAL A 4 1.89 -8.25 48.27
N LYS A 5 0.70 -8.77 47.99
CA LYS A 5 0.06 -8.79 46.68
C LYS A 5 -0.42 -7.37 46.37
N LEU A 6 -0.18 -6.88 45.15
CA LEU A 6 -0.82 -5.67 44.62
C LEU A 6 -2.04 -6.11 43.82
N GLU A 7 -3.20 -6.12 44.48
CA GLU A 7 -4.52 -6.10 43.87
C GLU A 7 -5.28 -4.87 44.40
N GLU A 8 -6.18 -4.37 43.54
CA GLU A 8 -7.21 -3.33 43.76
C GLU A 8 -6.69 -1.87 43.74
N GLU A 9 -7.28 -0.95 42.98
CA GLU A 9 -8.72 -0.62 42.98
C GLU A 9 -9.32 -0.42 41.57
N ILE A 10 -10.40 -1.14 41.30
CA ILE A 10 -11.39 -0.81 40.26
C ILE A 10 -12.44 0.08 40.94
N SER A 11 -12.46 1.37 40.62
CA SER A 11 -13.52 2.28 41.07
C SER A 11 -14.73 2.16 40.14
N VAL A 12 -15.76 1.44 40.60
CA VAL A 12 -17.10 1.41 40.01
C VAL A 12 -17.91 2.58 40.58
N LYS A 13 -18.37 3.50 39.71
CA LYS A 13 -19.51 4.39 40.00
C LYS A 13 -20.62 4.17 38.98
N LYS A 14 -21.70 3.52 39.42
CA LYS A 14 -23.08 3.73 38.93
C LYS A 14 -23.64 4.93 39.73
N GLU A 15 -24.52 5.79 39.26
CA GLU A 15 -25.68 5.65 38.38
C GLU A 15 -26.15 7.06 37.98
N GLY A 16 -26.92 7.21 36.90
CA GLY A 16 -27.50 8.50 36.53
C GLY A 16 -28.21 8.51 35.18
N THR A 17 -29.44 7.99 35.15
CA THR A 17 -30.37 8.03 34.01
C THR A 17 -30.72 9.47 33.62
N THR A 18 -30.41 9.90 32.38
CA THR A 18 -31.16 10.97 31.71
C THR A 18 -31.23 10.79 30.19
N LYS A 19 -32.34 11.29 29.65
CA LYS A 19 -32.93 11.12 28.32
C LYS A 19 -32.03 11.45 27.13
N GLY A 20 -32.20 10.63 26.09
CA GLY A 20 -32.00 10.86 24.65
C GLY A 20 -31.26 12.12 24.18
N LYS A 21 -30.05 11.91 23.65
CA LYS A 21 -29.47 12.73 22.56
C LYS A 21 -28.95 11.78 21.48
N LYS A 22 -29.53 11.87 20.27
CA LYS A 22 -28.98 11.21 19.07
C LYS A 22 -27.52 11.64 18.92
N SER A 23 -26.57 10.71 19.08
CA SER A 23 -25.14 11.03 18.94
C SER A 23 -24.88 11.47 17.50
N ALA A 24 -24.52 12.73 17.30
CA ALA A 24 -23.94 13.18 16.04
C ALA A 24 -22.71 12.30 15.77
N LYS A 25 -22.71 11.54 14.67
CA LYS A 25 -21.54 10.76 14.23
C LYS A 25 -20.38 11.75 14.08
N LYS A 26 -19.43 11.75 15.04
CA LYS A 26 -18.12 12.34 14.80
C LYS A 26 -17.52 11.59 13.62
N ASN A 27 -17.38 12.26 12.47
CA ASN A 27 -16.56 11.72 11.40
C ASN A 27 -15.15 11.55 11.97
N ALA A 28 -14.62 10.32 11.91
CA ALA A 28 -13.26 10.04 12.35
C ALA A 28 -12.28 10.93 11.57
N SER A 29 -11.31 11.50 12.27
CA SER A 29 -10.33 12.40 11.67
C SER A 29 -9.40 11.65 10.70
N TRP A 30 -8.63 12.37 9.90
CA TRP A 30 -7.57 11.78 9.07
C TRP A 30 -6.62 10.91 9.90
N ASP A 31 -6.17 11.45 11.03
CA ASP A 31 -5.19 10.80 11.90
C ASP A 31 -5.73 9.49 12.50
N ASP A 32 -7.01 9.49 12.91
CA ASP A 32 -7.67 8.29 13.41
C ASP A 32 -7.71 7.19 12.35
N GLN A 33 -8.07 7.55 11.11
CA GLN A 33 -8.19 6.60 10.01
C GLN A 33 -6.83 6.10 9.53
N TYR A 34 -5.83 6.98 9.50
CA TYR A 34 -4.46 6.60 9.21
C TYR A 34 -3.89 5.65 10.28
N ALA A 35 -4.15 5.93 11.57
CA ALA A 35 -3.79 5.02 12.66
C ALA A 35 -4.47 3.64 12.50
N ASN A 36 -5.76 3.61 12.16
CA ASN A 36 -6.48 2.38 11.88
C ASN A 36 -5.87 1.59 10.70
N CYS A 37 -5.39 2.28 9.65
CA CYS A 37 -4.69 1.62 8.54
C CYS A 37 -3.37 0.95 9.01
N LYS A 38 -2.61 1.60 9.90
CA LYS A 38 -1.40 1.02 10.50
C LYS A 38 -1.72 -0.22 11.34
N VAL A 39 -2.77 -0.16 12.15
CA VAL A 39 -3.23 -1.31 12.96
C VAL A 39 -3.64 -2.47 12.05
N PHE A 40 -4.40 -2.20 10.99
CA PHE A 40 -4.77 -3.22 10.01
C PHE A 40 -3.54 -3.87 9.36
N ARG A 41 -2.56 -3.07 8.94
CA ARG A 41 -1.29 -3.59 8.39
C ARG A 41 -0.57 -4.48 9.39
N LYS A 42 -0.46 -4.07 10.66
CA LYS A 42 0.20 -4.88 11.69
C LYS A 42 -0.47 -6.25 11.87
N LYS A 43 -1.81 -6.30 11.76
CA LYS A 43 -2.59 -7.52 11.92
C LYS A 43 -2.55 -8.44 10.69
N HIS A 44 -2.57 -7.87 9.49
CA HIS A 44 -2.75 -8.63 8.24
C HIS A 44 -1.50 -8.68 7.36
N ASN A 45 -0.42 -8.03 7.79
CA ASN A 45 0.83 -7.85 7.04
C ASN A 45 0.68 -7.14 5.66
N HIS A 46 -0.49 -6.54 5.39
CA HIS A 46 -0.81 -5.81 4.17
C HIS A 46 -1.78 -4.67 4.48
N CYS A 47 -1.90 -3.67 3.59
CA CYS A 47 -2.88 -2.59 3.73
C CYS A 47 -4.02 -2.69 2.70
N LYS A 48 -4.44 -3.92 2.35
CA LYS A 48 -5.59 -4.23 1.50
C LYS A 48 -6.89 -4.23 2.30
N ILE A 49 -7.29 -3.06 2.79
CA ILE A 49 -8.50 -2.93 3.59
C ILE A 49 -9.74 -3.09 2.67
N PRO A 50 -10.70 -3.98 3.01
CA PRO A 50 -11.97 -4.11 2.27
C PRO A 50 -12.81 -2.83 2.37
N THR A 51 -13.52 -2.47 1.31
CA THR A 51 -14.46 -1.33 1.36
C THR A 51 -15.66 -1.61 2.27
N ASN A 52 -16.08 -2.88 2.35
CA ASN A 52 -17.10 -3.37 3.29
C ASN A 52 -16.45 -4.04 4.51
N PHE A 53 -15.49 -3.37 5.14
CA PHE A 53 -14.81 -3.90 6.32
C PHE A 53 -15.78 -3.95 7.50
N LYS A 54 -16.15 -5.15 7.95
CA LYS A 54 -17.23 -5.36 8.92
C LYS A 54 -16.83 -4.89 10.31
N GLU A 55 -15.58 -5.12 10.68
CA GLU A 55 -14.98 -4.77 11.97
C GLU A 55 -14.86 -3.27 12.17
N ASN A 56 -14.64 -2.51 11.08
CA ASN A 56 -14.65 -1.06 11.10
C ASN A 56 -15.21 -0.50 9.78
N LYS A 57 -16.53 -0.35 9.74
CA LYS A 57 -17.24 0.18 8.56
C LYS A 57 -16.79 1.59 8.19
N ALA A 58 -16.47 2.43 9.19
CA ALA A 58 -16.00 3.78 8.95
C ALA A 58 -14.66 3.79 8.20
N LEU A 59 -13.74 2.90 8.56
CA LEU A 59 -12.47 2.72 7.85
C LEU A 59 -12.70 2.21 6.42
N GLY A 60 -13.60 1.24 6.21
CA GLY A 60 -13.92 0.73 4.87
C GLY A 60 -14.45 1.81 3.92
N ILE A 61 -15.34 2.67 4.41
CA ILE A 61 -15.86 3.84 3.67
C ILE A 61 -14.73 4.82 3.38
N TRP A 62 -13.92 5.17 4.38
CA TRP A 62 -12.79 6.08 4.22
C TRP A 62 -11.80 5.58 3.17
N VAL A 63 -11.45 4.29 3.20
CA VAL A 63 -10.60 3.63 2.20
C VAL A 63 -11.19 3.77 0.79
N GLN A 64 -12.50 3.56 0.63
CA GLN A 64 -13.17 3.74 -0.66
C GLN A 64 -13.05 5.18 -1.16
N GLU A 65 -13.19 6.17 -0.27
CA GLU A 65 -13.04 7.58 -0.61
C GLU A 65 -11.60 7.91 -1.03
N MET A 66 -10.60 7.43 -0.28
CA MET A 66 -9.18 7.62 -0.62
C MET A 66 -8.87 7.10 -2.01
N ARG A 67 -9.28 5.86 -2.29
CA ARG A 67 -9.13 5.24 -3.61
C ARG A 67 -9.80 6.08 -4.70
N ARG A 68 -11.08 6.46 -4.52
CA ARG A 68 -11.82 7.26 -5.52
C ARG A 68 -11.16 8.61 -5.80
N ASN A 69 -10.74 9.33 -4.76
CA ASN A 69 -10.12 10.65 -4.90
C ASN A 69 -8.75 10.55 -5.58
N PHE A 70 -7.92 9.59 -5.16
CA PHE A 70 -6.63 9.33 -5.79
C PHE A 70 -6.77 8.98 -7.27
N LYS A 71 -7.74 8.09 -7.64
CA LYS A 71 -8.03 7.76 -9.04
C LYS A 71 -8.36 9.00 -9.87
N ALA A 72 -9.23 9.86 -9.35
CA ALA A 72 -9.66 11.08 -10.05
C ALA A 72 -8.45 11.99 -10.31
N MET A 73 -7.62 12.23 -9.28
CA MET A 73 -6.39 13.03 -9.40
C MET A 73 -5.44 12.45 -10.45
N MET A 74 -5.21 11.14 -10.44
CA MET A 74 -4.35 10.47 -11.42
C MET A 74 -4.93 10.48 -12.84
N GLN A 75 -6.24 10.68 -13.01
CA GLN A 75 -6.89 10.84 -14.32
C GLN A 75 -6.96 12.30 -14.79
N GLY A 76 -6.38 13.25 -14.04
CA GLY A 76 -6.55 14.68 -14.31
C GLY A 76 -7.98 15.19 -14.08
N LYS A 77 -8.81 14.41 -13.38
CA LYS A 77 -10.20 14.76 -13.05
C LYS A 77 -10.27 15.44 -11.68
N LYS A 78 -11.28 16.29 -11.50
CA LYS A 78 -11.56 16.93 -10.20
C LYS A 78 -11.98 15.88 -9.16
N ALA A 79 -11.19 15.70 -8.12
CA ALA A 79 -11.55 14.88 -6.97
C ALA A 79 -12.57 15.62 -6.08
N ARG A 80 -13.47 14.87 -5.43
CA ARG A 80 -14.44 15.46 -4.49
C ARG A 80 -13.75 16.01 -3.24
N ARG A 81 -12.74 15.30 -2.76
CA ARG A 81 -11.83 15.70 -1.67
C ARG A 81 -10.40 15.35 -2.10
N PRO A 82 -9.69 16.26 -2.78
CA PRO A 82 -8.31 16.00 -3.21
C PRO A 82 -7.43 15.62 -2.02
N LEU A 83 -6.53 14.67 -2.22
CA LEU A 83 -5.54 14.29 -1.23
C LEU A 83 -4.33 15.21 -1.37
N THR A 84 -3.75 15.64 -0.25
CA THR A 84 -2.47 16.36 -0.32
C THR A 84 -1.33 15.40 -0.67
N PRO A 85 -0.20 15.89 -1.22
CA PRO A 85 0.98 15.05 -1.44
C PRO A 85 1.44 14.31 -0.18
N GLU A 86 1.38 14.96 0.99
CA GLU A 86 1.77 14.40 2.28
C GLU A 86 0.84 13.25 2.70
N GLN A 87 -0.46 13.41 2.48
CA GLN A 87 -1.46 12.37 2.74
C GLN A 87 -1.24 11.13 1.87
N ILE A 88 -0.92 11.34 0.59
CA ILE A 88 -0.56 10.25 -0.33
C ILE A 88 0.72 9.57 0.15
N ASP A 89 1.72 10.34 0.56
CA ASP A 89 3.00 9.82 1.02
C ASP A 89 2.88 8.98 2.30
N GLN A 90 2.09 9.45 3.28
CA GLN A 90 1.78 8.69 4.48
C GLN A 90 1.14 7.34 4.14
N LEU A 91 0.15 7.34 3.25
CA LEU A 91 -0.51 6.11 2.80
C LEU A 91 0.43 5.20 2.00
N ASP A 92 1.26 5.76 1.12
CA ASP A 92 2.28 5.04 0.36
C ASP A 92 3.33 4.36 1.28
N GLU A 93 3.74 5.05 2.35
CA GLU A 93 4.72 4.54 3.32
C GLU A 93 4.18 3.31 4.06
N ILE A 94 2.88 3.33 4.40
CA ILE A 94 2.24 2.18 5.01
C ILE A 94 1.83 1.10 4.00
N GLY A 95 2.14 1.27 2.72
CA GLY A 95 1.79 0.31 1.67
C GLY A 95 0.29 0.26 1.38
N PHE A 96 -0.42 1.39 1.48
CA PHE A 96 -1.84 1.48 1.20
C PHE A 96 -2.17 1.02 -0.22
N HIS A 97 -3.11 0.09 -0.35
CA HIS A 97 -3.52 -0.41 -1.65
C HIS A 97 -4.52 0.53 -2.33
N TRP A 98 -4.03 1.34 -3.28
CA TRP A 98 -4.84 2.32 -4.02
C TRP A 98 -5.84 1.70 -5.00
N GLY A 99 -5.65 0.47 -5.45
CA GLY A 99 -6.64 -0.24 -6.26
C GLY A 99 -6.84 0.30 -7.70
N PHE A 100 -5.82 0.90 -8.33
CA PHE A 100 -5.88 1.28 -9.75
C PHE A 100 -4.60 0.94 -10.52
N THR A 101 -4.77 0.35 -11.70
CA THR A 101 -3.79 0.36 -12.80
C THR A 101 -4.09 1.49 -13.78
N GLY A 102 -3.10 1.88 -14.60
CA GLY A 102 -3.30 2.82 -15.71
C GLY A 102 -4.27 2.33 -16.80
N ASP A 103 -4.49 1.02 -16.87
CA ASP A 103 -5.44 0.35 -17.76
C ASP A 103 -6.75 0.05 -16.99
N PRO A 104 -7.92 0.55 -17.44
CA PRO A 104 -9.20 0.31 -16.78
C PRO A 104 -9.69 -1.14 -16.83
N ASN A 105 -9.15 -1.97 -17.76
CA ASN A 105 -9.48 -3.38 -17.90
C ASN A 105 -8.54 -4.29 -17.10
N LYS A 106 -7.48 -3.73 -16.50
CA LYS A 106 -6.49 -4.48 -15.74
C LYS A 106 -6.78 -4.41 -14.25
N ILE A 107 -6.65 -5.55 -13.57
CA ILE A 107 -6.77 -5.59 -12.11
C ILE A 107 -5.48 -4.97 -11.53
N PRO A 108 -5.57 -4.05 -10.55
CA PRO A 108 -4.44 -3.51 -9.81
C PRO A 108 -3.55 -4.65 -9.31
N GLU A 109 -2.25 -4.56 -9.58
CA GLU A 109 -1.29 -5.51 -9.01
C GLU A 109 -1.38 -5.42 -7.47
N THR A 110 -1.84 -6.51 -6.85
CA THR A 110 -1.99 -6.58 -5.40
C THR A 110 -0.62 -6.55 -4.73
N ASP A 111 -0.57 -6.14 -3.46
CA ASP A 111 0.69 -6.11 -2.73
C ASP A 111 1.28 -7.51 -2.56
N GLU A 112 0.43 -8.54 -2.43
CA GLU A 112 0.89 -9.93 -2.36
C GLU A 112 1.57 -10.35 -3.66
N SER A 113 0.95 -10.06 -4.82
CA SER A 113 1.52 -10.36 -6.14
C SER A 113 2.77 -9.52 -6.45
N TRP A 114 2.87 -8.30 -5.92
CA TRP A 114 4.09 -7.49 -6.01
C TRP A 114 5.20 -8.07 -5.13
N GLU A 115 4.87 -8.48 -3.91
CA GLU A 115 5.80 -9.06 -2.93
C GLU A 115 6.37 -10.41 -3.39
N GLU A 116 5.54 -11.24 -4.01
CA GLU A 116 5.97 -12.50 -4.61
C GLU A 116 7.03 -12.25 -5.70
N LYS A 117 6.80 -11.28 -6.59
CA LYS A 117 7.77 -10.93 -7.64
C LYS A 117 9.01 -10.26 -7.07
N PHE A 118 8.87 -9.46 -6.03
CA PHE A 118 10.00 -8.90 -5.30
C PHE A 118 10.87 -10.01 -4.68
N THR A 119 10.25 -11.04 -4.12
CA THR A 119 10.93 -12.22 -3.58
C THR A 119 11.67 -12.98 -4.68
N LYS A 120 10.99 -13.29 -5.80
CA LYS A 120 11.61 -13.92 -6.97
C LYS A 120 12.76 -13.11 -7.56
N LEU A 121 12.65 -11.78 -7.57
CA LEU A 121 13.73 -10.90 -8.02
C LEU A 121 14.97 -11.00 -7.10
N ASN A 122 14.77 -11.08 -5.78
CA ASN A 122 15.88 -11.29 -4.84
C ASN A 122 16.54 -12.66 -5.03
N GLU A 123 15.76 -13.72 -5.26
CA GLU A 123 16.28 -15.05 -5.57
C GLU A 123 17.09 -15.03 -6.87
N TYR A 124 16.55 -14.41 -7.92
CA TYR A 124 17.25 -14.24 -9.19
C TYR A 124 18.57 -13.47 -9.02
N LYS A 125 18.57 -12.39 -8.22
CA LYS A 125 19.79 -11.64 -7.92
C LYS A 125 20.83 -12.49 -7.18
N LYS A 126 20.41 -13.38 -6.27
CA LYS A 126 21.31 -14.29 -5.56
C LYS A 126 21.97 -15.30 -6.50
N SER A 127 21.21 -15.85 -7.47
CA SER A 127 21.73 -16.86 -8.39
C SER A 127 22.50 -16.29 -9.57
N HIS A 128 22.09 -15.14 -10.12
CA HIS A 128 22.67 -14.57 -11.34
C HIS A 128 23.55 -13.34 -11.10
N GLY A 129 23.55 -12.79 -9.88
CA GLY A 129 24.31 -11.58 -9.57
C GLY A 129 23.79 -10.31 -10.24
N THR A 130 22.63 -10.32 -10.90
CA THR A 130 22.04 -9.15 -11.58
C THR A 130 20.53 -9.01 -11.32
N PHE A 131 20.00 -7.82 -11.60
CA PHE A 131 18.55 -7.53 -11.62
C PHE A 131 17.98 -7.45 -13.04
N ASP A 132 18.84 -7.59 -14.05
CA ASP A 132 18.46 -7.62 -15.46
C ASP A 132 18.00 -9.03 -15.83
N VAL A 133 16.68 -9.22 -15.69
CA VAL A 133 16.00 -10.49 -16.00
C VAL A 133 15.62 -10.50 -17.49
N PRO A 134 15.97 -11.56 -18.26
CA PRO A 134 15.59 -11.73 -19.66
C PRO A 134 14.08 -11.65 -19.90
N ILE A 135 13.68 -11.22 -21.11
CA ILE A 135 12.27 -11.13 -21.54
C ILE A 135 11.97 -11.92 -22.82
N ASP A 136 13.01 -12.44 -23.43
CA ASP A 136 13.12 -13.15 -24.68
C ASP A 136 13.24 -14.66 -24.48
N ASP A 137 13.38 -15.13 -23.25
CA ASP A 137 13.32 -16.55 -22.91
C ASP A 137 11.92 -17.11 -23.23
N GLU A 138 11.85 -17.97 -24.25
CA GLU A 138 10.62 -18.60 -24.71
C GLU A 138 10.24 -19.83 -23.88
N ASP A 139 11.23 -20.46 -23.23
CA ASP A 139 11.08 -21.70 -22.48
C ASP A 139 10.64 -21.43 -21.03
N ASP A 140 11.15 -20.37 -20.40
CA ASP A 140 10.74 -19.96 -19.05
C ASP A 140 9.77 -18.77 -19.05
N LYS A 141 8.48 -19.11 -19.20
CA LYS A 141 7.37 -18.16 -19.09
C LYS A 141 7.32 -17.43 -17.75
N ALA A 142 7.80 -18.03 -16.65
CA ALA A 142 7.80 -17.39 -15.34
C ALA A 142 8.91 -16.32 -15.25
N LEU A 143 10.10 -16.64 -15.75
CA LEU A 143 11.23 -15.72 -15.84
C LEU A 143 10.90 -14.53 -16.74
N ARG A 144 10.32 -14.78 -17.92
CA ARG A 144 9.85 -13.73 -18.83
C ARG A 144 8.84 -12.78 -18.16
N LYS A 145 7.88 -13.32 -17.40
CA LYS A 145 6.94 -12.49 -16.62
C LYS A 145 7.65 -11.63 -15.57
N LEU A 146 8.67 -12.15 -14.92
CA LEU A 146 9.49 -11.40 -13.97
C LEU A 146 10.27 -10.28 -14.67
N GLY A 147 10.88 -10.53 -15.83
CA GLY A 147 11.56 -9.50 -16.62
C GLY A 147 10.64 -8.39 -17.10
N ILE A 148 9.43 -8.73 -17.57
CA ILE A 148 8.40 -7.74 -17.90
C ILE A 148 8.07 -6.89 -16.66
N TRP A 149 7.92 -7.53 -15.49
CA TRP A 149 7.63 -6.81 -14.25
C TRP A 149 8.77 -5.86 -13.84
N VAL A 150 10.03 -6.27 -13.93
CA VAL A 150 11.21 -5.42 -13.69
C VAL A 150 11.17 -4.18 -14.59
N ARG A 151 10.89 -4.36 -15.89
CA ARG A 151 10.75 -3.25 -16.86
C ARG A 151 9.60 -2.30 -16.50
N VAL A 152 8.48 -2.84 -16.00
CA VAL A 152 7.36 -2.03 -15.50
C VAL A 152 7.80 -1.19 -14.30
N GLN A 153 8.53 -1.75 -13.32
CA GLN A 153 8.99 -0.96 -12.16
C GLN A 153 9.88 0.21 -12.61
N ARG A 154 10.85 -0.03 -13.51
CA ARG A 154 11.72 1.02 -14.09
C ARG A 154 10.91 2.11 -14.79
N THR A 155 9.96 1.71 -15.64
CA THR A 155 9.07 2.65 -16.36
C THR A 155 8.25 3.49 -15.40
N GLN A 156 7.64 2.86 -14.39
CA GLN A 156 6.79 3.56 -13.42
C GLN A 156 7.59 4.54 -12.57
N LYS A 157 8.82 4.18 -12.18
CA LYS A 157 9.71 5.09 -11.46
C LYS A 157 10.13 6.28 -12.33
N ASN A 158 10.45 6.05 -13.60
CA ASN A 158 10.71 7.14 -14.55
C ASN A 158 9.50 8.07 -14.68
N TYR A 159 8.28 7.53 -14.79
CA TYR A 159 7.07 8.35 -14.83
C TYR A 159 6.93 9.20 -13.56
N ARG A 160 7.23 8.63 -12.39
CA ARG A 160 7.24 9.38 -11.14
C ARG A 160 8.25 10.53 -11.17
N ASP A 161 9.48 10.27 -11.61
CA ASP A 161 10.56 11.26 -11.68
C ASP A 161 10.25 12.37 -12.69
N THR A 162 9.61 12.03 -13.81
CA THR A 162 9.21 12.96 -14.88
C THR A 162 7.84 13.62 -14.64
N LYS A 163 7.29 13.48 -13.43
CA LYS A 163 5.97 14.01 -13.03
C LYS A 163 4.82 13.57 -13.95
N ARG A 164 4.99 12.43 -14.63
CA ARG A 164 3.95 11.76 -15.41
C ARG A 164 3.10 10.89 -14.48
N LYS A 165 1.89 10.58 -14.93
CA LYS A 165 1.00 9.64 -14.24
C LYS A 165 1.71 8.30 -14.04
N CYS A 166 1.85 7.89 -12.78
CA CYS A 166 2.44 6.62 -12.38
C CYS A 166 1.63 5.99 -11.24
N PHE A 167 1.87 4.72 -10.98
CA PHE A 167 1.20 3.95 -9.93
C PHE A 167 2.17 3.18 -9.03
N ILE A 168 3.49 3.37 -9.19
CA ILE A 168 4.47 2.85 -8.24
C ILE A 168 4.49 3.74 -7.00
N THR A 169 4.29 3.14 -5.82
CA THR A 169 4.30 3.85 -4.54
C THR A 169 5.73 4.17 -4.10
N LYS A 170 5.90 5.19 -3.24
CA LYS A 170 7.23 5.49 -2.65
C LYS A 170 7.77 4.30 -1.86
N GLY A 171 6.91 3.57 -1.16
CA GLY A 171 7.28 2.36 -0.42
C GLY A 171 7.91 1.29 -1.31
N ARG A 172 7.32 1.01 -2.47
CA ARG A 172 7.86 0.06 -3.46
C ARG A 172 9.19 0.51 -4.03
N ILE A 173 9.35 1.81 -4.31
CA ILE A 173 10.63 2.40 -4.73
C ILE A 173 11.68 2.22 -3.63
N LYS A 174 11.38 2.60 -2.39
CA LYS A 174 12.30 2.47 -1.25
C LYS A 174 12.74 1.02 -1.06
N LYS A 175 11.81 0.07 -1.17
CA LYS A 175 12.07 -1.36 -1.02
C LYS A 175 12.98 -1.92 -2.11
N LEU A 176 12.78 -1.55 -3.37
CA LEU A 176 13.68 -1.91 -4.47
C LEU A 176 15.04 -1.22 -4.34
N SER A 177 15.09 0.07 -4.01
CA SER A 177 16.35 0.78 -3.80
C SER A 177 17.16 0.20 -2.65
N ALA A 178 16.52 -0.29 -1.58
CA ALA A 178 17.19 -0.88 -0.42
C ALA A 178 17.97 -2.17 -0.75
N ILE A 179 17.58 -2.90 -1.80
CA ILE A 179 18.32 -4.08 -2.28
C ILE A 179 19.35 -3.74 -3.36
N GLY A 180 19.62 -2.45 -3.60
CA GLY A 180 20.55 -2.00 -4.64
C GLY A 180 20.01 -2.17 -6.07
N PHE A 181 18.68 -2.17 -6.25
CA PHE A 181 18.05 -2.34 -7.56
C PHE A 181 18.48 -1.25 -8.55
N ASN A 182 19.00 -1.66 -9.71
CA ASN A 182 19.39 -0.74 -10.77
C ASN A 182 18.15 -0.23 -11.54
N TRP A 183 17.82 1.05 -11.32
CA TRP A 183 16.71 1.73 -11.97
C TRP A 183 16.97 2.12 -13.43
N LYS A 184 18.24 2.21 -13.87
CA LYS A 184 18.62 2.62 -15.23
C LYS A 184 18.67 1.45 -16.21
N GLY A 185 18.90 0.23 -15.72
CA GLY A 185 18.96 -1.03 -16.48
C GLY A 185 20.14 -1.12 -17.44
N GLU A 186 20.79 -2.27 -17.51
CA GLU A 186 21.70 -2.57 -18.63
C GLU A 186 20.88 -3.18 -19.76
N ARG A 187 20.90 -2.57 -20.96
CA ARG A 187 20.50 -3.28 -22.17
C ARG A 187 21.67 -4.15 -22.56
N LYS A 188 21.73 -5.38 -22.06
CA LYS A 188 22.54 -6.40 -22.74
C LYS A 188 21.78 -6.79 -23.99
N ILE A 189 22.16 -6.18 -25.11
CA ILE A 189 21.90 -6.74 -26.44
C ILE A 189 22.82 -7.96 -26.46
N ASN A 190 22.26 -9.16 -26.44
CA ASN A 190 23.05 -10.35 -26.72
C ASN A 190 23.56 -10.18 -28.16
N LEU A 191 24.88 -10.00 -28.30
CA LEU A 191 25.59 -9.99 -29.58
C LEU A 191 25.75 -11.42 -30.08
#